data_AF-A0A9P4IG50-F1
#
_entry.id   AF-A0A9P4IG50-F1
#
_cell.length_a   1.000
_cell.length_b   1.000
_cell.length_c   1.000
_cell.angle_alpha   90.00
_cell.angle_beta   90.00
_cell.angle_gamma   90.00
#
_symmetry.space_group_name_H-M   'P 1'
#
loop_
_entity.id
_entity.type
_entity.pdbx_description
1 polymer ?
#
loop_
_entity_poly.entity_id
_entity_poly.type
_entity_poly.pdbx_seq_one_letter_code
_entity_poly.pdbx_strand_id
1 'polypeptide(L)'
;MGHNALPMDAPAAMPPSLQSKSLEPTPDLLTRAFNEALRPHQEKLDQLEADNQDMRAYIESLEQERAELHNWIDKRGLRPDVPPSIAKSMDAPNPNAAQSLSNQLDRKITIVNFDLHRLQDDLNDSISTRHFADSMLKFLPDLSRLSALPTGPKYAFDLLLKLGGNLNSHGGLDSQDEEDKLVRKDFFDRVDNLMVDIVSRRFEEGEEWPVQREIRRLEKTATYLRNFGVESYFPRALDLMKSESGGAGYGSDGQHSGSAGVNGVGGGVPNENPPKY
;
A
#
# COMPACT_ATOMS: atom_id res chain seq x y z
N MET A 1 -103.13 50.40 68.21
CA MET A 1 -103.34 49.47 67.08
C MET A 1 -101.96 48.92 66.73
N GLY A 2 -101.57 47.73 67.22
CA GLY A 2 -101.83 46.41 66.63
C GLY A 2 -100.44 45.83 66.25
N HIS A 3 -99.78 45.09 67.14
CA HIS A 3 -99.80 43.62 67.33
C HIS A 3 -99.19 42.79 66.19
N ASN A 4 -98.14 42.04 66.55
CA ASN A 4 -97.75 40.66 66.13
C ASN A 4 -97.43 40.36 64.65
N ALA A 5 -96.58 39.39 64.28
CA ALA A 5 -95.65 38.50 64.99
C ALA A 5 -94.71 37.81 63.95
N LEU A 6 -93.46 37.58 64.39
CA LEU A 6 -92.46 36.52 64.15
C LEU A 6 -92.52 35.56 62.93
N PRO A 7 -91.33 35.11 62.48
CA PRO A 7 -91.06 33.70 62.20
C PRO A 7 -90.02 33.09 63.18
N MET A 8 -90.35 31.90 63.68
CA MET A 8 -89.48 30.95 64.37
C MET A 8 -88.64 30.17 63.34
N ASP A 9 -87.35 29.99 63.58
CA ASP A 9 -86.76 28.70 63.98
C ASP A 9 -85.22 28.74 63.91
N ALA A 10 -84.61 28.46 65.05
CA ALA A 10 -83.24 27.98 65.24
C ALA A 10 -83.41 26.60 65.95
N PRO A 11 -82.42 25.68 66.07
CA PRO A 11 -81.02 26.01 66.39
C PRO A 11 -79.93 24.96 65.99
N ALA A 12 -78.71 25.25 66.50
CA ALA A 12 -77.61 24.33 66.87
C ALA A 12 -76.64 23.88 65.77
N ALA A 13 -75.32 23.78 65.95
CA ALA A 13 -74.36 24.23 66.97
C ALA A 13 -72.92 23.94 66.43
N MET A 14 -71.93 24.71 66.91
CA MET A 14 -70.48 24.42 67.00
C MET A 14 -69.56 24.54 65.74
N PRO A 15 -68.22 24.65 65.91
CA PRO A 15 -67.43 25.61 66.71
C PRO A 15 -66.24 26.19 65.84
N PRO A 16 -65.24 26.91 66.38
CA PRO A 16 -64.41 27.85 65.61
C PRO A 16 -63.28 27.15 64.83
N SER A 17 -63.14 27.46 63.55
CA SER A 17 -61.97 27.03 62.77
C SER A 17 -60.76 27.89 63.13
N LEU A 18 -59.99 27.35 64.08
CA LEU A 18 -58.61 27.71 64.36
C LEU A 18 -57.75 27.71 63.09
N GLN A 19 -56.86 28.68 63.06
CA GLN A 19 -55.68 28.78 62.20
C GLN A 19 -55.03 27.41 61.94
N SER A 20 -55.25 26.85 60.75
CA SER A 20 -54.41 25.80 60.22
C SER A 20 -53.14 26.46 59.69
N LYS A 21 -52.07 26.32 60.48
CA LYS A 21 -50.69 26.59 60.12
C LYS A 21 -50.39 26.18 58.68
N SER A 22 -49.67 27.05 57.98
CA SER A 22 -48.72 26.71 56.92
C SER A 22 -48.28 25.25 57.00
N LEU A 23 -48.81 24.42 56.10
CA LEU A 23 -48.15 23.20 55.66
C LEU A 23 -47.38 23.62 54.41
N GLU A 24 -46.11 23.98 54.62
CA GLU A 24 -45.15 24.08 53.52
C GLU A 24 -45.21 22.79 52.70
N PRO A 25 -45.20 22.88 51.36
CA PRO A 25 -44.98 21.71 50.56
C PRO A 25 -43.55 21.26 50.89
N THR A 26 -43.41 20.09 51.51
CA THR A 26 -42.13 19.41 51.73
C THR A 26 -41.82 18.39 50.62
N PRO A 27 -41.81 18.73 49.31
CA PRO A 27 -41.04 17.99 48.32
C PRO A 27 -39.69 18.63 48.00
N ASP A 28 -39.34 19.77 48.61
CA ASP A 28 -38.13 20.52 48.23
C ASP A 28 -36.85 20.05 48.95
N LEU A 29 -36.95 19.55 50.19
CA LEU A 29 -35.76 19.08 50.94
C LEU A 29 -35.14 17.80 50.36
N LEU A 30 -35.97 16.83 49.96
CA LEU A 30 -35.47 15.59 49.35
C LEU A 30 -34.94 15.83 47.94
N THR A 31 -35.62 16.68 47.16
CA THR A 31 -35.17 17.08 45.82
C THR A 31 -33.87 17.89 45.90
N ARG A 32 -33.74 18.79 46.87
CA ARG A 32 -32.51 19.55 47.13
C ARG A 32 -31.36 18.67 47.61
N ALA A 33 -31.60 17.75 48.55
CA ALA A 33 -30.59 16.81 49.03
C ALA A 33 -30.13 15.85 47.91
N PHE A 34 -31.06 15.41 47.06
CA PHE A 34 -30.74 14.60 45.88
C PHE A 34 -29.92 15.37 44.85
N ASN A 35 -30.31 16.62 44.53
CA ASN A 35 -29.55 17.48 43.63
C ASN A 35 -28.15 17.83 44.20
N GLU A 36 -28.04 18.00 45.50
CA GLU A 36 -26.77 18.27 46.19
C GLU A 36 -25.86 17.04 46.21
N ALA A 37 -26.44 15.84 46.31
CA ALA A 37 -25.71 14.57 46.17
C ALA A 37 -25.29 14.27 44.72
N LEU A 38 -26.06 14.72 43.71
CA LEU A 38 -25.73 14.56 42.29
C LEU A 38 -24.67 15.55 41.80
N ARG A 39 -24.58 16.74 42.39
CA ARG A 39 -23.62 17.78 42.00
C ARG A 39 -22.17 17.28 41.84
N PRO A 40 -21.55 16.55 42.81
CA PRO A 40 -20.17 16.06 42.65
C PRO A 40 -20.02 15.02 41.52
N HIS A 41 -21.08 14.27 41.19
CA HIS A 41 -21.07 13.35 40.05
C HIS A 41 -21.19 14.11 38.72
N GLN A 42 -22.00 15.17 38.68
CA GLN A 42 -22.11 16.08 37.55
C GLN A 42 -20.77 16.78 37.27
N GLU A 43 -20.14 17.35 38.30
CA GLU A 43 -18.82 17.98 38.21
C GLU A 43 -17.74 17.00 37.71
N LYS A 44 -17.80 15.74 38.18
CA LYS A 44 -16.89 14.69 37.70
C LYS A 44 -17.16 14.31 36.24
N LEU A 45 -18.42 14.29 35.79
CA LEU A 45 -18.75 14.07 34.38
C LEU A 45 -18.23 15.21 33.51
N ASP A 46 -18.48 16.46 33.91
CA ASP A 46 -18.01 17.63 33.18
C ASP A 46 -16.47 17.64 33.09
N GLN A 47 -15.78 17.28 34.17
CA GLN A 47 -14.32 17.14 34.16
C GLN A 47 -13.84 16.01 33.23
N LEU A 48 -14.47 14.84 33.28
CA LEU A 48 -14.10 13.72 32.42
C LEU A 48 -14.41 14.01 30.94
N GLU A 49 -15.46 14.76 30.64
CA GLU A 49 -15.78 15.21 29.29
C GLU A 49 -14.74 16.21 28.79
N ALA A 50 -14.32 17.17 29.62
CA ALA A 50 -13.23 18.09 29.31
C ALA A 50 -11.91 17.33 29.05
N ASP A 51 -11.52 16.43 29.95
CA ASP A 51 -10.32 15.60 29.80
C ASP A 51 -10.38 14.75 28.51
N ASN A 52 -11.56 14.21 28.16
CA ASN A 52 -11.74 13.46 26.92
C ASN A 52 -11.59 14.35 25.68
N GLN A 53 -12.10 15.58 25.71
CA GLN A 53 -11.95 16.52 24.61
C GLN A 53 -10.47 16.90 24.43
N ASP A 54 -9.76 17.19 25.52
CA ASP A 54 -8.33 17.52 25.49
C ASP A 54 -7.49 16.35 24.96
N MET A 55 -7.77 15.12 25.42
CA MET A 55 -7.09 13.93 24.91
C MET A 55 -7.34 13.71 23.41
N ARG A 56 -8.56 13.97 22.91
CA ARG A 56 -8.87 13.85 21.48
C ARG A 56 -8.12 14.90 20.65
N ALA A 57 -8.10 16.15 21.11
CA ALA A 57 -7.33 17.21 20.45
C ALA A 57 -5.83 16.90 20.44
N TYR A 58 -5.30 16.32 21.51
CA TYR A 58 -3.90 15.90 21.56
C TYR A 58 -3.62 14.75 20.58
N ILE A 59 -4.48 13.73 20.50
CA ILE A 59 -4.35 12.64 19.52
C ILE A 59 -4.37 13.18 18.09
N GLU A 60 -5.29 14.10 17.77
CA GLU A 60 -5.37 14.74 16.46
C GLU A 60 -4.06 15.47 16.11
N SER A 61 -3.48 16.20 17.07
CA SER A 61 -2.19 16.88 16.86
C SER A 61 -1.05 15.89 16.57
N LEU A 62 -1.00 14.76 17.29
CA LEU A 62 0.01 13.72 17.07
C LEU A 62 -0.18 13.02 15.72
N GLU A 63 -1.43 12.79 15.29
CA GLU A 63 -1.73 12.22 13.98
C GLU A 63 -1.31 13.16 12.85
N GLN A 64 -1.50 14.47 13.03
CA GLN A 64 -1.03 15.48 12.10
C GLN A 64 0.51 15.51 12.01
N GLU A 65 1.22 15.56 13.14
CA GLU A 65 2.69 15.51 13.17
C GLU A 65 3.22 14.23 12.50
N ARG A 66 2.58 13.08 12.76
CA ARG A 66 2.94 11.81 12.13
C ARG A 66 2.73 11.85 10.61
N ALA A 67 1.63 12.43 10.13
CA ALA A 67 1.36 12.58 8.71
C ALA A 67 2.40 13.50 8.03
N GLU A 68 2.78 14.60 8.68
CA GLU A 68 3.83 15.50 8.21
C GLU A 68 5.19 14.80 8.11
N LEU A 69 5.54 13.99 9.12
CA LEU A 69 6.76 13.19 9.12
C LEU A 69 6.76 12.15 7.98
N HIS A 70 5.66 11.43 7.78
CA HIS A 70 5.53 10.49 6.65
C HIS A 70 5.68 11.20 5.30
N ASN A 71 5.04 12.36 5.13
CA ASN A 71 5.16 13.16 3.92
C ASN A 71 6.60 13.67 3.70
N TRP A 72 7.30 14.03 4.78
CA TRP A 72 8.70 14.43 4.71
C TRP A 72 9.59 13.26 4.27
N ILE A 73 9.38 12.06 4.81
CA ILE A 73 10.09 10.83 4.41
C ILE A 73 9.90 10.58 2.91
N ASP A 74 8.65 10.63 2.43
CA ASP A 74 8.34 10.41 1.02
C ASP A 74 8.99 11.46 0.11
N LYS A 75 8.95 12.75 0.50
CA LYS A 75 9.63 13.83 -0.24
C LYS A 75 11.15 13.65 -0.29
N ARG A 76 11.74 13.07 0.76
CA ARG A 76 13.19 12.81 0.82
C ARG A 76 13.62 11.52 0.14
N GLY A 77 12.68 10.68 -0.30
CA GLY A 77 13.01 9.41 -0.94
C GLY A 77 13.54 8.35 0.02
N LEU A 78 13.22 8.47 1.32
CA LEU A 78 13.79 7.65 2.39
C LEU A 78 12.92 6.43 2.74
N ARG A 79 11.80 6.22 2.05
CA ARG A 79 10.84 5.12 2.37
C ARG A 79 11.45 3.71 2.32
N PRO A 80 12.46 3.41 1.48
CA PRO A 80 13.16 2.12 1.56
C PRO A 80 14.09 2.01 2.79
N ASP A 81 14.57 3.13 3.33
CA ASP A 81 15.56 3.15 4.43
C ASP A 81 14.94 3.26 5.82
N VAL A 82 13.62 3.46 5.93
CA VAL A 82 12.98 3.61 7.23
C VAL A 82 12.92 2.28 7.98
N PRO A 83 13.00 2.30 9.33
CA PRO A 83 12.81 1.12 10.15
C PRO A 83 11.48 0.38 9.87
N PRO A 84 11.42 -0.96 10.06
CA PRO A 84 10.22 -1.76 9.77
C PRO A 84 8.94 -1.27 10.45
N SER A 85 9.04 -0.71 11.67
CA SER A 85 7.90 -0.14 12.39
C SER A 85 7.28 1.06 11.67
N ILE A 86 8.12 1.96 11.15
CA ILE A 86 7.69 3.13 10.38
C ILE A 86 7.21 2.70 9.00
N ALA A 87 7.91 1.79 8.34
CA ALA A 87 7.50 1.19 7.06
C ALA A 87 6.06 0.65 7.15
N LYS A 88 5.77 -0.21 8.14
CA LYS A 88 4.44 -0.78 8.36
C LYS A 88 3.38 0.31 8.60
N SER A 89 3.73 1.33 9.37
CA SER A 89 2.88 2.50 9.66
C SER A 89 2.57 3.33 8.41
N MET A 90 3.52 3.46 7.49
CA MET A 90 3.36 4.20 6.24
C MET A 90 2.62 3.40 5.16
N ASP A 91 2.69 2.07 5.22
CA ASP A 91 2.10 1.16 4.24
C ASP A 91 0.64 0.82 4.56
N ALA A 92 0.28 0.62 5.83
CA ALA A 92 -1.05 0.14 6.23
C ALA A 92 -2.24 1.10 5.92
N PRO A 93 -2.12 2.44 6.07
CA PRO A 93 -3.26 3.34 5.84
C PRO A 93 -3.27 3.98 4.44
N ASN A 94 -2.24 3.78 3.60
CA ASN A 94 -2.01 4.62 2.43
C ASN A 94 -2.23 3.87 1.09
N PRO A 95 -3.26 4.21 0.30
CA PRO A 95 -3.50 3.58 -1.00
C PRO A 95 -2.39 3.87 -2.03
N ASN A 96 -1.65 4.97 -1.84
CA ASN A 96 -0.53 5.35 -2.71
C ASN A 96 0.82 4.78 -2.22
N ALA A 97 0.83 3.94 -1.17
CA ALA A 97 2.05 3.38 -0.60
C ALA A 97 2.91 2.66 -1.65
N ALA A 98 2.27 1.81 -2.47
CA ALA A 98 2.93 1.05 -3.53
C ALA A 98 3.58 1.96 -4.57
N GLN A 99 2.86 2.98 -5.05
CA GLN A 99 3.38 3.93 -6.04
C GLN A 99 4.53 4.77 -5.47
N SER A 100 4.39 5.30 -4.25
CA SER A 100 5.45 6.08 -3.60
C SER A 100 6.71 5.25 -3.39
N LEU A 101 6.58 4.01 -2.89
CA LEU A 101 7.71 3.10 -2.72
C LEU A 101 8.35 2.75 -4.06
N SER A 102 7.55 2.41 -5.08
CA SER A 102 8.02 2.13 -6.44
C SER A 102 8.86 3.26 -7.01
N ASN A 103 8.36 4.50 -6.97
CA ASN A 103 9.07 5.65 -7.53
C ASN A 103 10.42 5.90 -6.83
N GLN A 104 10.48 5.66 -5.52
CA GLN A 104 11.71 5.83 -4.75
C GLN A 104 12.71 4.70 -5.05
N LEU A 105 12.23 3.46 -5.16
CA LEU A 105 13.06 2.32 -5.55
C LEU A 105 13.60 2.48 -6.98
N ASP A 106 12.77 2.90 -7.93
CA ASP A 106 13.19 3.16 -9.31
C ASP A 106 14.34 4.17 -9.38
N ARG A 107 14.20 5.28 -8.66
CA ARG A 107 15.24 6.31 -8.58
C ARG A 107 16.52 5.77 -7.97
N LYS A 108 16.43 4.99 -6.88
CA LYS A 108 17.62 4.40 -6.24
C LYS A 108 18.31 3.38 -7.14
N ILE A 109 17.56 2.48 -7.77
CA ILE A 109 18.08 1.50 -8.72
C ILE A 109 18.81 2.23 -9.85
N THR A 110 18.22 3.31 -10.38
CA THR A 110 18.83 4.12 -11.44
C THR A 110 20.13 4.78 -10.99
N ILE A 111 20.16 5.38 -9.79
CA ILE A 111 21.36 6.01 -9.23
C ILE A 111 22.47 4.97 -9.01
N VAL A 112 22.16 3.84 -8.36
CA VAL A 112 23.15 2.79 -8.11
C VAL A 112 23.68 2.21 -9.42
N ASN A 113 22.82 2.00 -10.41
CA ASN A 113 23.25 1.53 -11.73
C ASN A 113 24.21 2.52 -12.41
N PHE A 114 23.89 3.82 -12.35
CA PHE A 114 24.75 4.87 -12.88
C PHE A 114 26.10 4.94 -12.14
N ASP A 115 26.08 4.91 -10.81
CA ASP A 115 27.28 4.97 -9.99
C ASP A 115 28.19 3.75 -10.22
N LEU A 116 27.61 2.56 -10.42
CA LEU A 116 28.38 1.36 -10.75
C LEU A 116 29.03 1.45 -12.13
N HIS A 117 28.33 1.90 -13.16
CA HIS A 117 28.93 2.11 -14.48
C HIS A 117 30.00 3.20 -14.45
N ARG A 118 29.78 4.28 -13.72
CA ARG A 118 30.79 5.31 -13.52
C ARG A 118 32.03 4.76 -12.81
N LEU A 119 31.84 3.97 -11.75
CA LEU A 119 32.95 3.34 -11.04
C LEU A 119 33.68 2.34 -11.94
N GLN A 120 32.96 1.65 -12.84
CA GLN A 120 33.55 0.76 -13.84
C GLN A 120 34.47 1.54 -14.79
N ASP A 121 33.98 2.66 -15.32
CA ASP A 121 34.76 3.56 -16.18
C ASP A 121 35.99 4.13 -15.44
N ASP A 122 35.81 4.59 -14.20
CA ASP A 122 36.89 5.16 -13.37
C ASP A 122 37.96 4.10 -13.01
N LEU A 123 37.58 2.82 -12.94
CA LEU A 123 38.45 1.71 -12.57
C LEU A 123 38.92 0.87 -13.78
N ASN A 124 38.82 1.38 -15.01
CA ASN A 124 39.19 0.69 -16.26
C ASN A 124 38.64 -0.75 -16.33
N ASP A 125 37.33 -0.92 -16.13
CA ASP A 125 36.63 -2.22 -16.21
C ASP A 125 37.01 -3.26 -15.14
N SER A 126 37.69 -2.87 -14.06
CA SER A 126 38.05 -3.83 -12.99
C SER A 126 36.92 -4.16 -12.00
N ILE A 127 35.70 -3.64 -12.21
CA ILE A 127 34.53 -4.08 -11.44
C ILE A 127 34.11 -5.46 -11.91
N SER A 128 34.13 -6.42 -10.99
CA SER A 128 33.63 -7.77 -11.28
C SER A 128 32.12 -7.81 -11.41
N THR A 129 31.61 -8.71 -12.25
CA THR A 129 30.17 -9.01 -12.37
C THR A 129 29.55 -9.33 -11.01
N ARG A 130 30.32 -9.97 -10.11
CA ARG A 130 29.90 -10.26 -8.73
C ARG A 130 29.55 -9.00 -7.95
N HIS A 131 30.41 -7.99 -7.99
CA HIS A 131 30.16 -6.75 -7.26
C HIS A 131 28.91 -6.02 -7.76
N PHE A 132 28.69 -6.04 -9.09
CA PHE A 132 27.50 -5.47 -9.70
C PHE A 132 26.24 -6.24 -9.29
N ALA A 133 26.26 -7.58 -9.41
CA ALA A 133 25.17 -8.45 -9.01
C ALA A 133 24.81 -8.29 -7.53
N ASP A 134 25.79 -8.32 -6.63
CA ASP A 134 25.59 -8.13 -5.19
C ASP A 134 24.97 -6.76 -4.86
N SER A 135 25.35 -5.73 -5.60
CA SER A 135 24.78 -4.39 -5.43
C SER A 135 23.33 -4.31 -5.88
N MET A 136 22.97 -5.01 -6.97
CA MET A 136 21.59 -5.11 -7.46
C MET A 136 20.71 -5.99 -6.56
N LEU A 137 21.24 -7.08 -6.00
CA LEU A 137 20.50 -7.99 -5.12
C LEU A 137 20.03 -7.33 -3.81
N LYS A 138 20.66 -6.22 -3.39
CA LYS A 138 20.24 -5.45 -2.21
C LYS A 138 18.82 -4.90 -2.32
N PHE A 139 18.27 -4.77 -3.54
CA PHE A 139 16.92 -4.28 -3.76
C PHE A 139 15.83 -5.36 -3.62
N LEU A 140 16.18 -6.65 -3.56
CA LEU A 140 15.18 -7.73 -3.50
C LEU A 140 14.26 -7.67 -2.27
N PRO A 141 14.75 -7.39 -1.04
CA PRO A 141 13.86 -7.27 0.12
C PRO A 141 12.82 -6.15 -0.04
N ASP A 142 13.22 -5.02 -0.62
CA ASP A 142 12.31 -3.90 -0.86
C ASP A 142 11.32 -4.18 -1.99
N LEU A 143 11.72 -4.90 -3.03
CA LEU A 143 10.80 -5.36 -4.08
C LEU A 143 9.81 -6.41 -3.56
N SER A 144 10.24 -7.28 -2.64
CA SER A 144 9.35 -8.20 -1.94
C SER A 144 8.35 -7.48 -1.04
N ARG A 145 8.79 -6.43 -0.33
CA ARG A 145 7.90 -5.53 0.41
C ARG A 145 6.91 -4.84 -0.53
N LEU A 146 7.39 -4.29 -1.64
CA LEU A 146 6.56 -3.62 -2.64
C LEU A 146 5.49 -4.57 -3.18
N SER A 147 5.84 -5.81 -3.52
CA SER A 147 4.88 -6.80 -4.00
C SER A 147 3.89 -7.28 -2.93
N ALA A 148 4.09 -6.97 -1.65
CA ALA A 148 3.15 -7.29 -0.57
C ALA A 148 2.12 -6.18 -0.36
N LEU A 149 2.30 -5.01 -0.99
CA LEU A 149 1.35 -3.92 -0.92
C LEU A 149 0.23 -4.12 -1.95
N PRO A 150 -1.01 -3.66 -1.66
CA PRO A 150 -2.09 -3.67 -2.64
C PRO A 150 -1.66 -2.94 -3.92
N THR A 151 -1.87 -3.55 -5.10
CA THR A 151 -1.44 -3.03 -6.41
C THR A 151 0.07 -2.90 -6.59
N GLY A 152 0.85 -3.32 -5.59
CA GLY A 152 2.31 -3.32 -5.57
C GLY A 152 2.96 -4.33 -6.52
N PRO A 153 2.41 -5.55 -6.71
CA PRO A 153 2.98 -6.54 -7.61
C PRO A 153 3.26 -6.02 -9.03
N LYS A 154 2.40 -5.15 -9.58
CA LYS A 154 2.61 -4.55 -10.91
C LYS A 154 3.89 -3.73 -11.01
N TYR A 155 4.14 -2.91 -9.99
CA TYR A 155 5.33 -2.06 -9.92
C TYR A 155 6.58 -2.90 -9.66
N ALA A 156 6.48 -3.90 -8.77
CA ALA A 156 7.58 -4.80 -8.46
C ALA A 156 8.02 -5.60 -9.70
N PHE A 157 7.07 -6.04 -10.53
CA PHE A 157 7.35 -6.75 -11.79
C PHE A 157 8.24 -5.90 -12.71
N ASP A 158 7.85 -4.65 -12.99
CA ASP A 158 8.60 -3.77 -13.89
C ASP A 158 10.00 -3.45 -13.34
N LEU A 159 10.12 -3.17 -12.04
CA LEU A 159 11.41 -2.89 -11.41
C LEU A 159 12.34 -4.11 -11.37
N LEU A 160 11.78 -5.31 -11.19
CA LEU A 160 12.57 -6.54 -11.20
C LEU A 160 13.09 -6.87 -12.61
N LEU A 161 12.31 -6.59 -13.66
CA LEU A 161 12.79 -6.65 -15.04
C LEU A 161 13.89 -5.63 -15.31
N LYS A 162 13.76 -4.41 -14.77
CA LYS A 162 14.80 -3.38 -14.86
C LYS A 162 16.12 -3.82 -14.20
N LEU A 163 16.07 -4.42 -13.01
CA LEU A 163 17.25 -5.00 -12.35
C LEU A 163 17.92 -6.08 -13.20
N GLY A 164 17.13 -6.97 -13.81
CA GLY A 164 17.66 -7.98 -14.72
C GLY A 164 18.32 -7.36 -15.96
N GLY A 165 17.72 -6.33 -16.54
CA GLY A 165 18.28 -5.57 -17.66
C GLY A 165 19.58 -4.86 -17.34
N ASN A 166 19.70 -4.28 -16.14
CA ASN A 166 20.91 -3.62 -15.66
C ASN A 166 22.11 -4.58 -15.65
N LEU A 167 21.96 -5.80 -15.11
CA LEU A 167 23.06 -6.78 -15.11
C LEU A 167 23.43 -7.23 -16.52
N ASN A 168 22.46 -7.37 -17.42
CA ASN A 168 22.73 -7.71 -18.82
C ASN A 168 23.51 -6.62 -19.55
N SER A 169 23.40 -5.38 -19.10
CA SER A 169 24.11 -4.23 -19.66
C SER A 169 25.52 -4.05 -19.07
N HIS A 170 25.85 -4.79 -18.00
CA HIS A 170 27.15 -4.76 -17.34
C HIS A 170 28.07 -5.90 -17.82
N GLY A 171 29.38 -5.63 -17.89
CA GLY A 171 30.43 -6.65 -17.98
C GLY A 171 30.57 -7.39 -19.31
N GLY A 172 29.84 -7.00 -20.36
CA GLY A 172 29.83 -7.70 -21.64
C GLY A 172 29.18 -9.09 -21.54
N LEU A 173 28.19 -9.34 -22.40
CA LEU A 173 27.53 -10.64 -22.46
C LEU A 173 28.45 -11.73 -23.07
N ASP A 174 29.53 -11.34 -23.74
CA ASP A 174 30.51 -12.23 -24.38
C ASP A 174 31.67 -12.70 -23.48
N SER A 175 31.59 -12.47 -22.15
CA SER A 175 32.61 -12.98 -21.23
C SER A 175 32.67 -14.52 -21.28
N GLN A 176 33.80 -15.07 -21.73
CA GLN A 176 34.09 -16.51 -21.67
C GLN A 176 34.50 -16.95 -20.25
N ASP A 177 34.46 -16.05 -19.27
CA ASP A 177 34.75 -16.35 -17.87
C ASP A 177 33.62 -17.18 -17.24
N GLU A 178 33.98 -18.36 -16.74
CA GLU A 178 33.05 -19.25 -16.05
C GLU A 178 32.59 -18.69 -14.71
N GLU A 179 33.42 -17.87 -14.02
CA GLU A 179 33.00 -17.23 -12.77
C GLU A 179 31.87 -16.23 -13.03
N ASP A 180 31.97 -15.41 -14.07
CA ASP A 180 30.93 -14.47 -14.47
C ASP A 180 29.61 -15.19 -14.80
N LYS A 181 29.68 -16.32 -15.51
CA LYS A 181 28.49 -17.13 -15.83
C LYS A 181 27.82 -17.66 -14.57
N LEU A 182 28.60 -18.16 -13.62
CA LEU A 182 28.08 -18.66 -12.34
C LEU A 182 27.41 -17.55 -11.52
N VAL A 183 28.02 -16.36 -11.47
CA VAL A 183 27.44 -15.19 -10.79
C VAL A 183 26.13 -14.76 -11.44
N ARG A 184 26.10 -14.65 -12.78
CA ARG A 184 24.87 -14.30 -13.51
C ARG A 184 23.77 -15.33 -13.26
N LYS A 185 24.11 -16.61 -13.23
CA LYS A 185 23.18 -17.68 -12.90
C LYS A 185 22.60 -17.53 -11.48
N ASP A 186 23.44 -17.38 -10.45
CA ASP A 186 22.97 -17.18 -9.07
C ASP A 186 22.07 -15.93 -8.95
N PHE A 187 22.44 -14.84 -9.63
CA PHE A 187 21.63 -13.65 -9.70
C PHE A 187 20.24 -13.93 -10.30
N PHE A 188 20.18 -14.53 -11.49
CA PHE A 188 18.90 -14.81 -12.15
C PHE A 188 18.06 -15.84 -11.40
N ASP A 189 18.68 -16.83 -10.73
CA ASP A 189 17.96 -17.79 -9.89
C ASP A 189 17.26 -17.08 -8.71
N ARG A 190 17.91 -16.11 -8.07
CA ARG A 190 17.31 -15.31 -6.97
C ARG A 190 16.23 -14.36 -7.46
N VAL A 191 16.48 -13.69 -8.58
CA VAL A 191 15.53 -12.75 -9.17
C VAL A 191 14.30 -13.50 -9.70
N ASP A 192 14.46 -14.68 -10.30
CA ASP A 192 13.36 -15.53 -10.74
C ASP A 192 12.52 -16.08 -9.59
N ASN A 193 13.13 -16.42 -8.44
CA ASN A 193 12.38 -16.77 -7.23
C ASN A 193 11.39 -15.66 -6.84
N LEU A 194 11.86 -14.41 -6.79
CA LEU A 194 11.00 -13.28 -6.45
C LEU A 194 9.98 -12.98 -7.57
N MET A 195 10.34 -13.19 -8.83
CA MET A 195 9.44 -12.98 -9.95
C MET A 195 8.25 -13.94 -9.91
N VAL A 196 8.46 -15.20 -9.53
CA VAL A 196 7.37 -16.18 -9.31
C VAL A 196 6.38 -15.66 -8.27
N ASP A 197 6.87 -15.19 -7.12
CA ASP A 197 6.02 -14.64 -6.06
C ASP A 197 5.23 -13.40 -6.54
N ILE A 198 5.89 -12.51 -7.28
CA ILE A 198 5.26 -11.31 -7.84
C ILE A 198 4.16 -11.68 -8.84
N VAL A 199 4.46 -12.58 -9.78
CA VAL A 199 3.51 -13.02 -10.80
C VAL A 199 2.31 -13.72 -10.17
N SER A 200 2.52 -14.61 -9.20
CA SER A 200 1.45 -15.26 -8.44
C SER A 200 0.50 -14.23 -7.86
N ARG A 201 1.04 -13.22 -7.17
CA ARG A 201 0.24 -12.15 -6.57
C ARG A 201 -0.50 -11.29 -7.58
N ARG A 202 0.09 -11.01 -8.76
CA ARG A 202 -0.62 -10.27 -9.83
C ARG A 202 -1.85 -11.02 -10.31
N PHE A 203 -1.76 -12.35 -10.44
CA PHE A 203 -2.92 -13.18 -10.75
C PHE A 203 -3.93 -13.23 -9.60
N GLU A 204 -3.47 -13.36 -8.34
CA GLU A 204 -4.34 -13.35 -7.15
C GLU A 204 -5.11 -12.02 -6.97
N GLU A 205 -4.47 -10.88 -7.29
CA GLU A 205 -5.10 -9.56 -7.27
C GLU A 205 -6.11 -9.36 -8.43
N GLY A 206 -6.17 -10.29 -9.40
CA GLY A 206 -7.06 -10.20 -10.55
C GLY A 206 -6.72 -9.03 -11.47
N GLU A 207 -5.45 -8.63 -11.54
CA GLU A 207 -5.02 -7.52 -12.38
C GLU A 207 -5.18 -7.85 -13.87
N GLU A 208 -5.84 -6.96 -14.62
CA GLU A 208 -5.91 -7.07 -16.07
C GLU A 208 -4.63 -6.51 -16.70
N TRP A 209 -3.86 -7.40 -17.31
CA TRP A 209 -2.57 -7.11 -17.93
C TRP A 209 -2.33 -8.02 -19.14
N PRO A 210 -1.55 -7.58 -20.14
CA PRO A 210 -1.33 -8.34 -21.36
C PRO A 210 -0.28 -9.45 -21.15
N VAL A 211 -0.58 -10.46 -20.31
CA VAL A 211 0.31 -11.59 -19.96
C VAL A 211 0.95 -12.21 -21.20
N GLN A 212 0.15 -12.48 -22.23
CA GLN A 212 0.62 -13.11 -23.47
C GLN A 212 1.65 -12.27 -24.23
N ARG A 213 1.63 -10.95 -24.06
CA ARG A 213 2.63 -10.04 -24.63
C ARG A 213 3.91 -10.08 -23.79
N GLU A 214 3.77 -10.09 -22.47
CA GLU A 214 4.92 -10.15 -21.56
C GLU A 214 5.64 -11.51 -21.65
N ILE A 215 4.92 -12.63 -21.74
CA ILE A 215 5.51 -13.97 -22.02
C ILE A 215 6.39 -13.90 -23.28
N ARG A 216 5.82 -13.41 -24.40
CA ARG A 216 6.55 -13.30 -25.67
C ARG A 216 7.77 -12.39 -25.57
N ARG A 217 7.67 -11.30 -24.81
CA ARG A 217 8.79 -10.38 -24.56
C ARG A 217 9.90 -11.07 -23.78
N LEU A 218 9.57 -11.77 -22.69
CA LEU A 218 10.53 -12.49 -21.86
C LEU A 218 11.19 -13.64 -22.61
N GLU A 219 10.45 -14.41 -23.40
CA GLU A 219 11.00 -15.48 -24.25
C GLU A 219 11.96 -14.95 -25.32
N LYS A 220 11.64 -13.81 -25.92
CA LYS A 220 12.53 -13.14 -26.88
C LYS A 220 13.84 -12.73 -26.21
N THR A 221 13.76 -12.14 -25.02
CA THR A 221 14.96 -11.78 -24.23
C THR A 221 15.75 -13.01 -23.81
N ALA A 222 15.08 -14.07 -23.35
CA ALA A 222 15.72 -15.34 -23.00
C ALA A 222 16.48 -15.96 -24.19
N THR A 223 15.87 -15.93 -25.38
CA THR A 223 16.48 -16.43 -26.61
C THR A 223 17.71 -15.61 -27.00
N TYR A 224 17.64 -14.28 -26.88
CA TYR A 224 18.77 -13.40 -27.12
C TYR A 224 19.92 -13.70 -26.14
N LEU A 225 19.62 -13.77 -24.84
CA LEU A 225 20.60 -13.99 -23.78
C LEU A 225 21.22 -15.40 -23.81
N ARG A 226 20.53 -16.39 -24.35
CA ARG A 226 21.08 -17.75 -24.53
C ARG A 226 22.29 -17.77 -25.45
N ASN A 227 22.33 -16.90 -26.46
CA ASN A 227 23.51 -16.77 -27.33
C ASN A 227 24.76 -16.32 -26.57
N PHE A 228 24.58 -15.79 -25.36
CA PHE A 228 25.60 -15.24 -24.48
C PHE A 228 25.80 -16.08 -23.20
N GLY A 229 25.36 -17.34 -23.20
CA GLY A 229 25.58 -18.27 -22.08
C GLY A 229 24.67 -18.05 -20.87
N VAL A 230 23.68 -17.15 -20.94
CA VAL A 230 22.61 -17.08 -19.93
C VAL A 230 21.51 -18.05 -20.33
N GLU A 231 21.57 -19.26 -19.78
CA GLU A 231 20.68 -20.35 -20.18
C GLU A 231 19.22 -20.15 -19.74
N SER A 232 18.98 -19.32 -18.72
CA SER A 232 17.70 -19.22 -18.02
C SER A 232 17.36 -17.78 -17.63
N TYR A 233 16.53 -17.11 -18.43
CA TYR A 233 15.97 -15.79 -18.09
C TYR A 233 14.53 -15.98 -17.62
N PHE A 234 14.32 -15.96 -16.30
CA PHE A 234 13.02 -16.14 -15.63
C PHE A 234 12.27 -17.44 -15.99
N PRO A 235 12.90 -18.63 -15.98
CA PRO A 235 12.25 -19.87 -16.42
C PRO A 235 11.01 -20.24 -15.60
N ARG A 236 11.08 -20.15 -14.26
CA ARG A 236 9.96 -20.57 -13.39
C ARG A 236 8.81 -19.58 -13.46
N ALA A 237 9.11 -18.28 -13.49
CA ALA A 237 8.07 -17.28 -13.68
C ALA A 237 7.38 -17.43 -15.04
N LEU A 238 8.13 -17.72 -16.12
CA LEU A 238 7.56 -18.00 -17.44
C LEU A 238 6.63 -19.21 -17.44
N ASP A 239 7.03 -20.30 -16.78
CA ASP A 239 6.20 -21.50 -16.66
C ASP A 239 4.89 -21.19 -15.92
N LEU A 240 4.95 -20.43 -14.82
CA LEU A 240 3.78 -19.96 -14.07
C LEU A 240 2.87 -19.07 -14.94
N MET A 241 3.44 -18.08 -15.64
CA MET A 241 2.65 -17.20 -16.51
C MET A 241 1.92 -17.98 -17.61
N LYS A 242 2.57 -19.01 -18.17
CA LYS A 242 1.97 -19.89 -19.18
C LYS A 242 0.87 -20.78 -18.59
N SER A 243 1.07 -21.34 -17.41
CA SER A 243 0.05 -22.19 -16.77
C SER A 243 -1.20 -21.39 -16.41
N GLU A 244 -1.05 -20.23 -15.80
CA GLU A 244 -2.17 -19.37 -15.39
C GLU A 244 -2.92 -18.78 -16.59
N SER A 245 -2.18 -18.36 -17.63
CA SER A 245 -2.81 -17.84 -18.85
C SER A 245 -3.44 -18.90 -19.75
N GLY A 246 -3.03 -20.17 -19.61
CA GLY A 246 -3.63 -21.31 -20.31
C GLY A 246 -4.84 -21.93 -19.58
N GLY A 247 -5.02 -21.65 -18.28
CA GLY A 247 -6.11 -22.17 -17.45
C GLY A 247 -7.43 -21.38 -17.56
N ALA A 248 -7.39 -20.14 -18.06
CA ALA A 248 -8.54 -19.25 -18.19
C ALA A 248 -8.86 -18.93 -19.66
N GLY A 249 -9.24 -19.93 -20.46
CA GLY A 249 -9.72 -19.65 -21.83
C GLY A 249 -9.52 -20.76 -22.85
N TYR A 250 -10.03 -21.96 -22.61
CA TYR A 250 -10.42 -22.86 -23.70
C TYR A 250 -11.94 -22.92 -23.76
N GLY A 251 -12.53 -21.95 -24.47
CA GLY A 251 -13.96 -21.87 -24.72
C GLY A 251 -14.27 -21.02 -25.96
N SER A 252 -14.57 -21.70 -27.06
CA SER A 252 -15.37 -21.28 -28.22
C SER A 252 -14.85 -20.21 -29.20
N ASP A 253 -14.75 -20.65 -30.46
CA ASP A 253 -15.02 -19.96 -31.73
C ASP A 253 -14.11 -18.79 -32.17
N GLY A 254 -13.71 -18.67 -33.44
CA GLY A 254 -14.28 -19.28 -34.62
C GLY A 254 -13.31 -19.21 -35.81
N GLN A 255 -13.40 -20.28 -36.57
CA GLN A 255 -12.90 -20.49 -37.91
C GLN A 255 -13.37 -19.36 -38.84
N HIS A 256 -12.43 -18.64 -39.47
CA HIS A 256 -12.72 -17.93 -40.72
C HIS A 256 -11.57 -18.09 -41.70
N SER A 257 -11.88 -18.83 -42.76
CA SER A 257 -11.12 -18.95 -43.98
C SER A 257 -11.18 -17.66 -44.80
N GLY A 258 -10.09 -17.35 -45.49
CA GLY A 258 -10.15 -16.69 -46.80
C GLY A 258 -9.53 -15.30 -46.86
N SER A 259 -8.37 -15.19 -47.50
CA SER A 259 -8.26 -14.63 -48.86
C SER A 259 -6.83 -14.16 -49.15
N ALA A 260 -6.38 -14.52 -50.36
CA ALA A 260 -5.14 -14.09 -50.96
C ALA A 260 -5.10 -12.56 -51.21
N GLY A 261 -3.90 -11.99 -51.19
CA GLY A 261 -3.62 -10.61 -51.57
C GLY A 261 -2.12 -10.36 -51.73
N VAL A 262 -1.68 -10.34 -52.98
CA VAL A 262 -0.32 -10.09 -53.48
C VAL A 262 0.00 -8.58 -53.47
N ASN A 263 1.20 -8.18 -53.00
CA ASN A 263 2.17 -7.26 -53.66
C ASN A 263 3.11 -6.54 -52.68
N GLY A 264 4.36 -6.33 -53.12
CA GLY A 264 5.02 -5.03 -52.90
C GLY A 264 6.35 -5.03 -52.15
N VAL A 265 7.43 -5.07 -52.93
CA VAL A 265 8.84 -4.84 -52.59
C VAL A 265 9.08 -3.45 -51.99
N GLY A 266 9.97 -3.34 -50.99
CA GLY A 266 10.54 -2.06 -50.55
C GLY A 266 11.58 -2.25 -49.44
N GLY A 267 12.87 -2.19 -49.80
CA GLY A 267 14.00 -2.41 -48.90
C GLY A 267 14.20 -1.31 -47.86
N GLY A 268 14.72 -1.70 -46.70
CA GLY A 268 15.21 -0.83 -45.65
C GLY A 268 16.06 -1.65 -44.68
N VAL A 269 17.35 -1.36 -44.65
CA VAL A 269 18.35 -2.00 -43.77
C VAL A 269 17.98 -1.69 -42.31
N PRO A 270 17.78 -2.70 -41.42
CA PRO A 270 17.49 -2.43 -40.03
C PRO A 270 18.77 -2.02 -39.29
N ASN A 271 18.72 -0.82 -38.73
CA ASN A 271 19.70 -0.24 -37.82
C ASN A 271 19.79 -1.10 -36.54
N GLU A 272 20.91 -1.79 -36.36
CA GLU A 272 21.24 -2.58 -35.17
C GLU A 272 21.61 -1.67 -34.00
N ASN A 273 20.61 -1.17 -33.28
CA ASN A 273 20.83 -0.71 -31.91
C ASN A 273 19.69 -1.23 -31.02
N PRO A 274 20.03 -1.89 -29.89
CA PRO A 274 19.01 -2.32 -28.93
C PRO A 274 18.36 -1.11 -28.26
N PRO A 275 17.09 -1.24 -27.81
CA PRO A 275 16.40 -0.18 -27.10
C PRO A 275 17.10 0.08 -25.76
N LYS A 276 17.54 1.33 -25.57
CA LYS A 276 17.95 1.84 -24.26
C LYS A 276 16.67 2.05 -23.43
N TYR A 277 16.59 1.35 -22.31
CA TYR A 277 15.63 1.65 -21.24
C TYR A 277 16.27 2.61 -20.24
#